data_AF-A0A0G1N3J6-F1
#
_entry.id   AF-A0A0G1N3J6-F1
#
_cell.length_a   1.000
_cell.length_b   1.000
_cell.length_c   1.000
_cell.angle_alpha   90.00
_cell.angle_beta   90.00
_cell.angle_gamma   90.00
#
_symmetry.space_group_name_H-M   'P 1'
#
loop_
_entity.id
_entity.type
_entity.pdbx_description
1 polymer ?
#
loop_
_entity_poly.entity_id
_entity_poly.type
_entity_poly.pdbx_seq_one_letter_code
_entity_poly.pdbx_strand_id
1 'polypeptide(L)'
;MIIYLSILGLSLIGIFILTREYFREVKLIPEVELKLRLKANQSLRNKAWENFVYPAYLKIKNNSLPILLKSSGYVIHRARISVSKLETKLKHTADTIDGKAINLDISQRSEYWKNLNGNKNGKKENYEK
;
A
#
# COMPACT_ATOMS: atom_id res chain seq x y z
N MET A 1 -1.11 -1.03 -23.99
CA MET A 1 -1.31 -0.18 -22.79
C MET A 1 -0.56 1.15 -22.88
N ILE A 2 0.67 1.18 -23.42
CA ILE A 2 1.50 2.40 -23.56
C ILE A 2 0.85 3.46 -24.48
N ILE A 3 0.23 3.05 -25.59
CA ILE A 3 -0.42 3.96 -26.55
C ILE A 3 -1.57 4.74 -25.91
N TYR A 4 -2.35 4.10 -25.03
CA TYR A 4 -3.43 4.79 -24.31
C TYR A 4 -2.89 5.80 -23.28
N LEU A 5 -1.77 5.47 -22.63
CA LEU A 5 -1.09 6.38 -21.69
C LEU A 5 -0.54 7.62 -22.40
N SER A 6 0.03 7.48 -23.59
CA SER A 6 0.53 8.60 -24.37
C SER A 6 -0.59 9.47 -24.95
N ILE A 7 -1.70 8.88 -25.41
CA ILE A 7 -2.89 9.64 -25.85
C ILE A 7 -3.49 10.43 -24.68
N LEU A 8 -3.58 9.81 -23.50
CA LEU A 8 -4.13 10.46 -22.30
C LEU A 8 -3.20 11.59 -21.82
N GLY A 9 -1.89 11.40 -21.88
CA GLY A 9 -0.90 12.46 -21.61
C GLY A 9 -1.02 13.66 -22.54
N LEU A 10 -1.11 13.43 -23.86
CA LEU A 10 -1.31 14.50 -24.85
C LEU A 10 -2.64 15.23 -24.66
N SER A 11 -3.70 14.50 -24.34
CA SER A 11 -5.01 15.10 -24.05
C SER A 11 -4.97 16.01 -22.83
N LEU A 12 -4.35 15.56 -21.73
CA LEU A 12 -4.21 16.36 -20.51
C LEU A 12 -3.36 17.63 -20.74
N ILE A 13 -2.29 17.53 -21.53
CA ILE A 13 -1.44 18.68 -21.90
C ILE A 13 -2.25 19.69 -22.73
N GLY A 14 -3.05 19.21 -23.70
CA GLY A 14 -3.92 20.07 -24.49
C GLY A 14 -4.96 20.79 -23.63
N ILE A 15 -5.60 20.08 -22.69
CA ILE A 15 -6.55 20.67 -21.74
C ILE A 15 -5.85 21.72 -20.86
N PHE A 16 -4.62 21.45 -20.42
CA PHE A 16 -3.84 22.38 -19.58
C PHE A 16 -3.50 23.68 -20.33
N ILE A 17 -3.08 23.60 -21.59
CA ILE A 17 -2.77 24.78 -22.40
C ILE A 17 -4.03 25.61 -22.64
N LEU A 18 -5.13 24.97 -23.06
CA LEU A 18 -6.42 25.63 -23.30
C LEU A 18 -6.95 26.33 -22.04
N THR A 19 -6.91 25.66 -20.89
CA THR A 19 -7.36 26.25 -19.63
C THR A 19 -6.46 27.41 -19.19
N ARG A 20 -5.14 27.31 -19.35
CA ARG A 20 -4.21 28.38 -18.97
C ARG A 20 -4.45 29.69 -19.71
N GLU A 21 -4.74 29.62 -21.01
CA GLU A 21 -5.09 30.82 -21.80
C GLU A 21 -6.47 31.37 -21.41
N TYR A 22 -7.47 30.50 -21.27
CA TYR A 22 -8.82 30.90 -20.87
C TYR A 22 -8.85 31.60 -19.50
N PHE A 23 -8.11 31.09 -18.51
CA PHE A 23 -8.01 31.73 -17.19
C PHE A 23 -7.27 33.06 -17.21
N ARG A 24 -6.38 33.29 -18.18
CA ARG A 24 -5.68 34.56 -18.34
C ARG A 24 -6.62 35.67 -18.80
N GLU A 25 -7.58 35.35 -19.66
CA GLU A 25 -8.64 36.28 -20.10
C GLU A 25 -9.65 36.56 -18.98
N VAL A 26 -10.04 35.55 -18.20
CA VAL A 26 -10.99 35.73 -17.08
C VAL A 26 -10.40 36.61 -15.97
N LYS A 27 -9.07 36.61 -15.80
CA LYS A 27 -8.36 37.45 -14.83
C LYS A 27 -8.46 38.97 -15.09
N LEU A 28 -8.83 39.38 -16.31
CA LEU A 28 -8.98 40.79 -16.68
C LEU A 28 -10.38 41.36 -16.39
N ILE A 29 -11.34 40.53 -15.98
CA ILE A 29 -12.71 40.95 -15.73
C ILE A 29 -12.83 41.52 -14.30
N PRO A 30 -13.38 42.74 -14.10
CA PRO A 30 -13.62 43.29 -12.78
C PRO A 30 -14.54 42.38 -11.94
N GLU A 31 -14.26 42.24 -10.64
CA GLU A 31 -14.99 41.31 -9.76
C GLU A 31 -16.51 41.52 -9.74
N VAL A 32 -16.96 42.77 -9.86
CA VAL A 32 -18.39 43.11 -9.86
C VAL A 32 -19.08 42.54 -11.10
N GLU A 33 -18.43 42.66 -12.25
CA GLU A 33 -18.94 42.16 -13.52
C GLU A 33 -18.87 40.62 -13.58
N LEU A 34 -17.81 40.03 -13.02
CA LEU A 34 -17.68 38.59 -12.87
C LEU A 34 -18.81 38.01 -12.01
N LYS A 35 -19.15 38.64 -10.88
CA LYS A 35 -20.25 38.22 -10.00
C LYS A 35 -21.61 38.31 -10.70
N LEU A 36 -21.84 39.36 -11.48
CA LEU A 36 -23.06 39.51 -12.28
C LEU A 36 -23.17 38.43 -13.36
N ARG A 37 -22.09 38.15 -14.10
CA ARG A 37 -22.06 37.08 -15.11
C ARG A 37 -22.21 35.70 -14.48
N LEU A 38 -21.62 35.45 -13.32
CA LEU A 38 -21.77 34.19 -12.57
C LEU A 38 -23.20 33.99 -12.05
N LYS A 39 -23.88 35.06 -11.60
CA LYS A 39 -25.31 35.01 -11.24
C LYS A 39 -26.19 34.78 -12.46
N ALA A 40 -25.92 35.46 -13.59
CA ALA A 40 -26.67 35.27 -14.83
C ALA A 40 -26.52 33.83 -15.38
N ASN A 41 -25.33 33.26 -15.26
CA ASN A 41 -25.04 31.89 -15.71
C ASN A 41 -25.41 30.81 -14.69
N GLN A 42 -26.02 31.17 -13.55
CA GLN A 42 -26.33 30.21 -12.49
C GLN A 42 -27.34 29.14 -12.95
N SER A 43 -28.29 29.50 -13.81
CA SER A 43 -29.24 28.55 -14.42
C SER A 43 -28.56 27.57 -15.37
N LEU A 44 -27.66 28.05 -16.23
CA LEU A 44 -26.84 27.22 -17.12
C LEU A 44 -25.92 26.30 -16.34
N ARG A 45 -25.35 26.79 -15.22
CA ARG A 45 -24.49 26.00 -14.35
C ARG A 45 -25.26 24.89 -13.64
N ASN A 46 -26.47 25.17 -13.14
CA ASN A 46 -27.35 24.14 -12.58
C ASN A 46 -27.74 23.11 -13.64
N LYS A 47 -28.10 23.55 -14.84
CA LYS A 47 -28.45 22.63 -15.95
C LYS A 47 -27.26 21.78 -16.40
N ALA A 48 -26.05 22.34 -16.43
CA ALA A 48 -24.82 21.60 -16.72
C ALA A 48 -24.49 20.62 -15.59
N TRP A 49 -24.69 21.02 -14.34
CA TRP A 49 -24.52 20.14 -13.19
C TRP A 49 -25.48 18.95 -13.25
N GLU A 50 -26.76 19.19 -13.48
CA GLU A 50 -27.78 18.14 -13.57
C GLU A 50 -27.56 17.18 -14.74
N ASN A 51 -27.19 17.71 -15.92
CA ASN A 51 -27.12 16.90 -17.14
C ASN A 51 -25.77 16.20 -17.35
N PHE A 52 -24.67 16.80 -16.90
CA PHE A 52 -23.33 16.27 -17.18
C PHE A 52 -22.62 15.81 -15.92
N VAL A 53 -22.60 16.65 -14.89
CA VAL A 53 -21.75 16.39 -13.72
C VAL A 53 -22.38 15.37 -12.77
N TYR A 54 -23.66 15.52 -12.46
CA TYR A 54 -24.41 14.66 -11.56
C TYR A 54 -24.48 13.19 -12.02
N PRO A 55 -24.82 12.87 -13.29
CA PRO A 55 -24.82 11.49 -13.76
C PRO A 55 -23.41 10.88 -13.81
N ALA A 56 -22.39 11.67 -14.14
CA ALA A 56 -21.00 11.21 -14.09
C ALA A 56 -20.57 10.89 -12.65
N TYR A 57 -20.90 11.79 -11.70
CA TYR A 57 -20.66 11.59 -10.28
C TYR A 57 -21.35 10.34 -9.74
N LEU A 58 -22.63 10.13 -10.08
CA LEU A 58 -23.36 8.93 -9.68
C LEU A 58 -22.73 7.65 -10.26
N LYS A 59 -22.31 7.65 -11.54
CA LYS A 59 -21.61 6.52 -12.14
C LYS A 59 -20.30 6.21 -11.42
N ILE A 60 -19.51 7.23 -11.09
CA ILE A 60 -18.25 7.05 -10.37
C ILE A 60 -18.51 6.51 -8.97
N LYS A 61 -19.45 7.11 -8.23
CA LYS A 61 -19.79 6.73 -6.86
C LYS A 61 -20.33 5.31 -6.77
N ASN A 62 -21.23 4.92 -7.67
CA ASN A 62 -21.96 3.65 -7.56
C ASN A 62 -21.21 2.48 -8.23
N ASN A 63 -20.45 2.74 -9.30
CA ASN A 63 -19.77 1.66 -10.04
C ASN A 63 -18.26 1.68 -9.87
N SER A 64 -17.60 2.82 -10.13
CA SER A 64 -16.13 2.86 -10.18
C SER A 64 -15.49 2.77 -8.79
N LEU A 65 -16.03 3.48 -7.81
CA LEU A 65 -15.47 3.55 -6.46
C LEU A 65 -15.49 2.19 -5.73
N PRO A 66 -16.61 1.42 -5.74
CA PRO A 66 -16.64 0.10 -5.10
C PRO A 66 -15.72 -0.91 -5.78
N ILE A 67 -15.58 -0.84 -7.11
CA ILE A 67 -14.67 -1.70 -7.87
C ILE A 67 -13.21 -1.40 -7.50
N LEU A 68 -12.83 -0.12 -7.43
CA LEU A 68 -11.50 0.32 -7.00
C LEU A 68 -11.18 -0.10 -5.56
N LEU A 69 -12.15 -0.01 -4.65
CA LEU A 69 -11.98 -0.45 -3.27
C LEU A 69 -11.87 -1.97 -3.15
N LYS A 70 -12.63 -2.73 -3.95
CA LYS A 70 -12.48 -4.19 -4.01
C LYS A 70 -11.13 -4.60 -4.60
N SER A 71 -10.67 -3.93 -5.65
CA SER A 71 -9.38 -4.24 -6.28
C SER A 71 -8.21 -3.90 -5.35
N SER A 72 -8.28 -2.81 -4.59
CA SER A 72 -7.26 -2.49 -3.59
C SER A 72 -7.22 -3.53 -2.47
N GLY A 73 -8.35 -4.02 -1.99
CA GLY A 73 -8.42 -5.12 -1.02
C GLY A 73 -7.73 -6.39 -1.52
N TYR A 74 -7.89 -6.72 -2.80
CA TYR A 74 -7.21 -7.86 -3.44
C TYR A 74 -5.68 -7.68 -3.48
N VAL A 75 -5.21 -6.48 -3.84
CA VAL A 75 -3.78 -6.15 -3.87
C VAL A 75 -3.17 -6.24 -2.46
N ILE A 76 -3.85 -5.68 -1.45
CA ILE A 76 -3.41 -5.75 -0.05
C ILE A 76 -3.33 -7.20 0.42
N HIS A 77 -4.31 -8.03 0.08
CA HIS A 77 -4.31 -9.45 0.45
C HIS A 77 -3.15 -10.21 -0.20
N ARG A 78 -2.89 -9.97 -1.51
CA ARG A 78 -1.71 -10.55 -2.18
C ARG A 78 -0.40 -10.09 -1.55
N ALA A 79 -0.29 -8.81 -1.20
CA ALA A 79 0.90 -8.29 -0.53
C ALA A 79 1.12 -8.99 0.82
N ARG A 80 0.07 -9.18 1.62
CA ARG A 80 0.14 -9.92 2.89
C ARG A 80 0.62 -11.37 2.69
N ILE A 81 0.11 -12.07 1.68
CA ILE A 81 0.58 -13.43 1.36
C ILE A 81 2.07 -13.43 1.00
N SER A 82 2.49 -12.49 0.17
CA SER A 82 3.90 -12.37 -0.24
C SER A 82 4.83 -12.10 0.94
N VAL A 83 4.44 -11.20 1.85
CA VAL A 83 5.19 -10.92 3.08
C VAL A 83 5.28 -12.18 3.96
N SER A 84 4.18 -12.88 4.20
CA SER A 84 4.18 -14.10 5.01
C SER A 84 5.06 -15.21 4.42
N LYS A 85 5.08 -15.35 3.08
CA LYS A 85 6.00 -16.27 2.40
C LYS A 85 7.46 -15.86 2.58
N LEU A 86 7.76 -14.56 2.53
CA LEU A 86 9.11 -14.05 2.78
C LEU A 86 9.53 -14.30 4.22
N GLU A 87 8.68 -13.99 5.20
CA GLU A 87 8.92 -14.27 6.62
C GLU A 87 9.23 -15.76 6.86
N THR A 88 8.47 -16.66 6.23
CA THR A 88 8.68 -18.10 6.36
C THR A 88 10.02 -18.54 5.77
N LYS A 89 10.39 -17.99 4.59
CA LYS A 89 11.69 -18.25 3.97
C LYS A 89 12.86 -17.69 4.79
N LEU A 90 12.69 -16.49 5.35
CA LEU A 90 13.66 -15.85 6.24
C LEU A 90 13.86 -16.68 7.51
N LYS A 91 12.78 -17.14 8.14
CA LYS A 91 12.85 -18.03 9.30
C LYS A 91 13.60 -19.33 8.95
N HIS A 92 13.25 -19.98 7.84
CA HIS A 92 13.95 -21.19 7.43
C HIS A 92 15.44 -20.96 7.13
N THR A 93 15.77 -19.81 6.56
CA THR A 93 17.17 -19.42 6.28
C THR A 93 17.91 -19.11 7.58
N ALA A 94 17.28 -18.43 8.54
CA ALA A 94 17.83 -18.21 9.88
C ALA A 94 18.06 -19.54 10.61
N ASP A 95 17.07 -20.45 10.63
CA ASP A 95 17.20 -21.78 11.21
C ASP A 95 18.30 -22.62 10.53
N THR A 96 18.50 -22.43 9.23
CA THR A 96 19.57 -23.10 8.46
C THR A 96 20.95 -22.49 8.74
N ILE A 97 21.03 -21.17 8.93
CA ILE A 97 22.27 -20.48 9.29
C ILE A 97 22.64 -20.80 10.73
N ASP A 98 21.70 -20.74 11.68
CA ASP A 98 21.91 -21.13 13.07
C ASP A 98 22.20 -22.63 13.17
N GLY A 99 21.49 -23.48 12.42
CA GLY A 99 21.76 -24.92 12.32
C GLY A 99 23.11 -25.25 11.66
N LYS A 100 23.61 -24.40 10.75
CA LYS A 100 24.98 -24.49 10.21
C LYS A 100 26.03 -23.90 11.15
N ALA A 101 25.70 -22.85 11.90
CA ALA A 101 26.57 -22.24 12.90
C ALA A 101 26.77 -23.18 14.10
N ILE A 102 25.74 -23.94 14.49
CA ILE A 102 25.85 -25.02 15.48
C ILE A 102 26.80 -26.13 14.99
N ASN A 103 26.89 -26.39 13.68
CA ASN A 103 27.83 -27.39 13.13
C ASN A 103 29.24 -26.86 12.85
N LEU A 104 29.48 -25.55 12.99
CA LEU A 104 30.79 -24.94 12.73
C LEU A 104 31.62 -24.72 14.01
N ASP A 105 31.09 -25.02 15.20
CA ASP A 105 31.81 -24.77 16.46
C ASP A 105 31.59 -25.84 17.56
N ILE A 106 31.37 -27.11 17.16
CA ILE A 106 31.36 -28.25 18.12
C ILE A 106 32.57 -29.14 17.87
N SER A 107 33.76 -28.63 18.16
CA SER A 107 34.87 -29.48 18.61
C SER A 107 35.29 -29.20 20.06
N GLN A 108 34.84 -28.09 20.67
CA GLN A 108 35.30 -27.69 22.01
C GLN A 108 34.24 -27.70 23.12
N ARG A 109 32.95 -27.97 22.83
CA ARG A 109 31.88 -27.95 23.86
C ARG A 109 31.45 -29.31 24.40
N SER A 110 32.12 -30.40 24.04
CA SER A 110 31.74 -31.77 24.46
C SER A 110 32.22 -32.16 25.86
N GLU A 111 33.21 -31.46 26.43
CA GLU A 111 33.72 -31.79 27.78
C GLU A 111 32.95 -31.09 28.91
N TYR A 112 32.60 -29.81 28.74
CA TYR A 112 31.96 -29.04 29.83
C TYR A 112 30.54 -29.54 30.15
N TRP A 113 29.78 -29.97 29.15
CA TRP A 113 28.41 -30.47 29.35
C TRP A 113 28.36 -31.94 29.81
N LYS A 114 29.39 -32.75 29.52
CA LYS A 114 29.49 -34.12 30.07
C LYS A 114 29.73 -34.10 31.57
N ASN A 115 30.52 -33.14 32.07
CA ASN A 115 30.81 -33.02 33.51
C ASN A 115 29.62 -32.49 34.33
N LEU A 116 28.67 -31.77 33.74
CA LEU A 116 27.47 -31.29 34.44
C LEU A 116 26.37 -32.36 34.57
N ASN A 117 26.31 -33.35 33.67
CA ASN A 117 25.36 -34.46 33.75
C ASN A 117 25.94 -35.74 34.37
N GLY A 118 27.25 -35.82 34.59
CA GLY A 118 27.91 -36.95 35.26
C GLY A 118 27.77 -36.99 36.78
N ASN A 119 27.26 -35.94 37.43
CA ASN A 119 27.20 -35.83 38.90
C ASN A 119 25.82 -36.12 39.53
N LYS A 120 24.94 -36.86 38.84
CA LYS A 120 23.63 -37.28 39.42
C LYS A 120 23.59 -38.70 39.96
N ASN A 121 24.65 -39.50 39.78
CA ASN A 121 24.73 -40.85 40.33
C ASN A 121 26.00 -40.99 41.19
N GLY A 122 25.89 -40.63 42.48
CA GLY A 122 27.02 -40.68 43.41
C GLY A 122 26.65 -40.55 44.89
N LYS A 123 25.98 -41.57 45.44
CA LYS A 123 26.03 -42.04 46.85
C LYS A 123 25.72 -41.09 48.02
N LYS A 124 24.70 -41.48 48.81
CA LYS A 124 24.76 -41.88 50.23
C LYS A 124 23.36 -42.35 50.64
N GLU A 125 23.05 -43.65 50.66
CA GLU A 125 23.34 -44.60 51.77
C GLU A 125 23.05 -44.03 53.17
N ASN A 126 22.01 -44.62 53.78
CA ASN A 126 21.72 -44.81 55.20
C ASN A 126 21.52 -43.59 56.10
N TYR A 127 20.39 -43.50 56.81
CA TYR A 127 20.30 -43.63 58.28
C TYR A 127 18.83 -43.80 58.73
N GLU A 128 18.66 -44.65 59.73
CA GLU A 128 17.45 -45.20 60.36
C GLU A 128 16.54 -44.18 61.07
N LYS A 129 15.23 -44.47 61.14
CA LYS A 129 14.48 -44.68 62.40
C LYS A 129 13.07 -45.21 62.15
#